data_AF-A0A8H5M0P7-F1
#
_entry.id   AF-A0A8H5M0P7-F1
#
_cell.length_a   1.000
_cell.length_b   1.000
_cell.length_c   1.000
_cell.angle_alpha   90.00
_cell.angle_beta   90.00
_cell.angle_gamma   90.00
#
_symmetry.space_group_name_H-M   'P 1'
#
loop_
_entity.id
_entity.type
_entity.pdbx_description
1 polymer ?
#
loop_
_entity_poly.entity_id
_entity_poly.type
_entity_poly.pdbx_seq_one_letter_code
_entity_poly.pdbx_strand_id
1 'polypeptide(L)'
;MLCESKRPPSHTTPEVEPSYTPARRLRDRRNASPQEEGGIVFDPRITTTGTLDEAFRIFTEGTTVNTTASLDWDNEAELTQSTLFTDGSCINNGRENAAAGAGIYCPSDPNLNRAIRIPPGMAQTNQTGEIIGIKEAVELAGPQTDLIIMSDSKTSIDGVTKYRKKWEDQGFLGIANSYEFKATIASLRARKAPTTLKWVKGHSGNAGNERADELAKEGAEKTTADCVNMSIDPKLHVTGIKVKHLTQSMAYKAIRRAKMKKECYKKALDRRATKANIGRAKCVSEEINGEEPTDRSLWRSLRHKDFSRKFRFFIWMTAHEGYKVGTYWDNIPTFEHRANCTSCGVPETLDHILTECDCPGQKEIWKCAQELWSTKKSDWIQPTPGSILSTGLLRLKNMEGNYLQGDSRLYRIVVSESTHLIWKLRCERVINGKQDFSTNEIRARWRKAITTRLELDCILMSGKFRKKGVTKGAIRRTWKDVLQDADNLPDNWTGEAGVLVGIRAGLG
;
A
#
# COMPACT_ATOMS: atom_id res chain seq x y z
N MET A 1 -21.89 -82.94 -44.17
CA MET A 1 -22.57 -81.71 -44.64
C MET A 1 -22.18 -80.62 -43.66
N LEU A 2 -21.50 -79.52 -43.99
CA LEU A 2 -21.38 -78.74 -45.22
C LEU A 2 -19.95 -78.18 -45.36
N CYS A 3 -19.59 -77.91 -46.61
CA CYS A 3 -18.38 -77.24 -47.04
C CYS A 3 -18.64 -75.72 -47.02
N GLU A 4 -17.77 -74.91 -46.42
CA GLU A 4 -17.84 -73.44 -46.54
C GLU A 4 -16.66 -72.91 -47.37
N SER A 5 -17.04 -72.17 -48.41
CA SER A 5 -16.20 -71.56 -49.44
C SER A 5 -15.62 -70.21 -49.01
N LYS A 6 -14.36 -69.98 -49.39
CA LYS A 6 -13.60 -68.72 -49.23
C LYS A 6 -14.24 -67.54 -50.01
N ARG A 7 -14.22 -66.33 -49.41
CA ARG A 7 -14.32 -65.03 -50.12
C ARG A 7 -12.95 -64.30 -50.13
N PRO A 8 -12.64 -63.49 -51.16
CA PRO A 8 -11.32 -62.86 -51.36
C PRO A 8 -11.18 -61.52 -50.59
N PRO A 9 -9.94 -60.98 -50.45
CA PRO A 9 -9.71 -59.76 -49.68
C PRO A 9 -10.12 -58.50 -50.47
N SER A 10 -10.81 -57.57 -49.79
CA SER A 10 -11.17 -56.25 -50.31
C SER A 10 -10.04 -55.25 -50.14
N HIS A 11 -9.67 -54.58 -51.23
CA HIS A 11 -8.75 -53.44 -51.26
C HIS A 11 -9.23 -52.29 -50.36
N THR A 12 -8.38 -51.84 -49.45
CA THR A 12 -8.53 -50.57 -48.71
C THR A 12 -8.03 -49.41 -49.57
N THR A 13 -8.93 -48.51 -49.95
CA THR A 13 -8.58 -47.16 -50.40
C THR A 13 -8.07 -46.33 -49.21
N PRO A 14 -7.02 -45.51 -49.35
CA PRO A 14 -6.54 -44.67 -48.25
C PRO A 14 -7.60 -43.61 -47.89
N GLU A 15 -7.98 -43.57 -46.61
CA GLU A 15 -8.79 -42.51 -46.02
C GLU A 15 -8.07 -41.16 -46.18
N VAL A 16 -8.72 -40.21 -46.83
CA VAL A 16 -8.30 -38.81 -46.86
C VAL A 16 -8.52 -38.23 -45.46
N GLU A 17 -7.45 -37.83 -44.79
CA GLU A 17 -7.55 -37.12 -43.49
C GLU A 17 -8.45 -35.88 -43.64
N PRO A 18 -9.41 -35.65 -42.72
CA PRO A 18 -10.27 -34.49 -42.78
C PRO A 18 -9.46 -33.21 -42.54
N SER A 19 -9.45 -32.31 -43.52
CA SER A 19 -8.74 -31.04 -43.52
C SER A 19 -9.02 -30.20 -42.25
N TYR A 20 -7.96 -29.75 -41.59
CA TYR A 20 -7.99 -28.83 -40.45
C TYR A 20 -8.60 -27.47 -40.83
N THR A 21 -9.87 -27.22 -40.50
CA THR A 21 -10.48 -25.91 -40.72
C THR A 21 -10.07 -24.89 -39.63
N PRO A 22 -9.88 -23.60 -39.98
CA PRO A 22 -9.54 -22.53 -39.02
C PRO A 22 -10.52 -22.41 -37.84
N ALA A 23 -11.82 -22.63 -38.10
CA ALA A 23 -12.88 -22.63 -37.09
C ALA A 23 -12.68 -23.69 -35.99
N ARG A 24 -12.14 -24.87 -36.34
CA ARG A 24 -11.85 -25.94 -35.38
C ARG A 24 -10.65 -25.60 -34.49
N ARG A 25 -9.59 -24.99 -35.04
CA ARG A 25 -8.42 -24.49 -34.27
C ARG A 25 -8.79 -23.46 -33.21
N LEU A 26 -9.70 -22.54 -33.56
CA LEU A 26 -10.20 -21.52 -32.63
C LEU A 26 -11.02 -22.13 -31.49
N ARG A 27 -11.83 -23.16 -31.78
CA ARG A 27 -12.63 -23.88 -30.78
C ARG A 27 -11.76 -24.71 -29.83
N ASP A 28 -10.73 -25.36 -30.35
CA ASP A 28 -9.79 -26.16 -29.54
C ASP A 28 -8.92 -25.26 -28.64
N ARG A 29 -8.49 -24.07 -29.12
CA ARG A 29 -7.80 -23.06 -28.29
C ARG A 29 -8.68 -22.51 -27.16
N ARG A 30 -10.01 -22.41 -27.35
CA ARG A 30 -10.96 -21.98 -26.30
C ARG A 30 -11.14 -23.04 -25.20
N ASN A 31 -11.03 -24.31 -25.56
CA ASN A 31 -11.23 -25.45 -24.65
C ASN A 31 -9.93 -25.96 -24.00
N ALA A 32 -8.77 -25.45 -24.43
CA ALA A 32 -7.49 -25.79 -23.84
C ALA A 32 -7.40 -25.26 -22.40
N SER A 33 -7.13 -26.16 -21.45
CA SER A 33 -6.76 -25.82 -20.07
C SER A 33 -5.59 -24.82 -20.07
N PRO A 34 -5.52 -23.86 -19.13
CA PRO A 34 -4.40 -22.93 -19.05
C PRO A 34 -3.13 -23.67 -18.58
N GLN A 35 -2.47 -24.35 -19.51
CA GLN A 35 -1.11 -24.85 -19.36
C GLN A 35 -0.14 -23.69 -19.62
N GLU A 36 0.91 -23.58 -18.80
CA GLU A 36 1.79 -22.42 -18.70
C GLU A 36 2.56 -22.06 -19.99
N GLU A 37 2.51 -22.88 -21.04
CA GLU A 37 3.20 -22.66 -22.32
C GLU A 37 2.32 -22.06 -23.45
N GLY A 38 0.98 -22.10 -23.32
CA GLY A 38 0.06 -21.82 -24.44
C GLY A 38 -0.36 -20.35 -24.66
N GLY A 39 -0.16 -19.47 -23.68
CA GLY A 39 -0.77 -18.13 -23.65
C GLY A 39 -2.24 -18.15 -23.22
N ILE A 40 -2.76 -16.98 -22.82
CA ILE A 40 -4.13 -16.81 -22.32
C ILE A 40 -4.94 -16.05 -23.37
N VAL A 41 -5.96 -16.67 -23.93
CA VAL A 41 -6.93 -15.99 -24.80
C VAL A 41 -7.78 -15.05 -23.97
N PHE A 42 -7.85 -13.78 -24.36
CA PHE A 42 -8.68 -12.79 -23.69
C PHE A 42 -10.17 -13.13 -23.85
N ASP A 43 -10.86 -13.26 -22.72
CA ASP A 43 -12.31 -13.42 -22.68
C ASP A 43 -12.98 -12.04 -22.59
N PRO A 44 -13.69 -11.56 -23.65
CA PRO A 44 -14.35 -10.25 -23.64
C PRO A 44 -15.62 -10.22 -22.80
N ARG A 45 -16.17 -11.38 -22.39
CA ARG A 45 -17.48 -11.47 -21.75
C ARG A 45 -17.53 -10.74 -20.40
N ILE A 46 -18.73 -10.24 -20.13
CA ILE A 46 -19.14 -9.63 -18.86
C ILE A 46 -20.23 -10.52 -18.28
N THR A 47 -20.20 -10.75 -16.96
CA THR A 47 -21.29 -11.47 -16.28
C THR A 47 -22.53 -10.58 -16.24
N THR A 48 -23.58 -10.99 -16.97
CA THR A 48 -24.86 -10.27 -17.09
C THR A 48 -26.05 -11.05 -16.53
N THR A 49 -25.85 -12.32 -16.15
CA THR A 49 -26.85 -13.22 -15.57
C THR A 49 -26.38 -13.75 -14.23
N GLY A 50 -27.31 -14.05 -13.31
CA GLY A 50 -27.00 -14.60 -11.99
C GLY A 50 -28.10 -14.28 -10.98
N THR A 51 -27.83 -14.51 -9.70
CA THR A 51 -28.70 -14.06 -8.60
C THR A 51 -28.72 -12.53 -8.52
N LEU A 52 -29.70 -11.95 -7.82
CA LEU A 52 -29.85 -10.49 -7.67
C LEU A 52 -28.55 -9.83 -7.20
N ASP A 53 -27.85 -10.42 -6.22
CA ASP A 53 -26.59 -9.92 -5.69
C ASP A 53 -25.41 -10.03 -6.67
N GLU A 54 -25.49 -10.92 -7.66
CA GLU A 54 -24.51 -11.05 -8.75
C GLU A 54 -24.77 -10.10 -9.92
N ALA A 55 -26.04 -9.79 -10.18
CA ALA A 55 -26.45 -8.92 -11.27
C ALA A 55 -26.38 -7.44 -10.90
N PHE A 56 -26.73 -7.06 -9.66
CA PHE A 56 -26.78 -5.67 -9.24
C PHE A 56 -25.40 -5.10 -8.88
N ARG A 57 -25.11 -3.92 -9.43
CA ARG A 57 -23.92 -3.12 -9.12
C ARG A 57 -24.32 -1.79 -8.51
N ILE A 58 -23.56 -1.34 -7.51
CA ILE A 58 -23.74 -0.03 -6.87
C ILE A 58 -22.49 0.84 -7.01
N PHE A 59 -22.60 2.13 -6.72
CA PHE A 59 -21.53 3.12 -6.99
C PHE A 59 -21.11 3.15 -8.47
N THR A 60 -22.08 2.98 -9.38
CA THR A 60 -21.89 3.09 -10.82
C THR A 60 -21.65 4.55 -11.24
N GLU A 61 -21.05 4.74 -12.41
CA GLU A 61 -20.80 6.06 -13.01
C GLU A 61 -21.47 6.10 -14.39
N GLY A 62 -22.32 7.10 -14.66
CA GLY A 62 -22.95 7.32 -15.97
C GLY A 62 -23.99 6.27 -16.40
N THR A 63 -24.23 6.18 -17.72
CA THR A 63 -25.06 5.15 -18.36
C THR A 63 -24.31 3.82 -18.40
N THR A 64 -24.78 2.85 -17.62
CA THR A 64 -24.24 1.49 -17.54
C THR A 64 -24.58 0.65 -18.76
N VAL A 65 -23.68 -0.26 -19.13
CA VAL A 65 -23.92 -1.19 -20.23
C VAL A 65 -24.12 -2.57 -19.68
N ASN A 66 -25.27 -3.14 -20.04
CA ASN A 66 -25.69 -4.49 -19.67
C ASN A 66 -25.55 -5.47 -20.85
N THR A 67 -24.94 -5.07 -21.97
CA THR A 67 -24.81 -5.93 -23.16
C THR A 67 -23.48 -6.66 -23.15
N THR A 68 -23.55 -7.98 -23.14
CA THR A 68 -22.41 -8.88 -23.36
C THR A 68 -21.87 -8.66 -24.77
N ALA A 69 -20.56 -8.47 -24.93
CA ALA A 69 -19.94 -8.57 -26.25
C ALA A 69 -20.16 -10.00 -26.78
N SER A 70 -20.68 -10.15 -28.00
CA SER A 70 -20.83 -11.48 -28.60
C SER A 70 -19.46 -12.11 -28.88
N LEU A 71 -19.35 -13.42 -28.64
CA LEU A 71 -18.16 -14.23 -28.95
C LEU A 71 -18.21 -14.82 -30.35
N ASP A 72 -19.15 -14.36 -31.19
CA ASP A 72 -19.31 -14.80 -32.57
C ASP A 72 -18.16 -14.21 -33.42
N TRP A 73 -16.95 -14.74 -33.21
CA TRP A 73 -15.81 -14.62 -34.13
C TRP A 73 -15.99 -15.54 -35.33
N ASP A 74 -17.22 -16.00 -35.60
CA ASP A 74 -17.61 -16.97 -36.61
C ASP A 74 -17.65 -16.34 -38.01
N ASN A 75 -16.58 -15.64 -38.39
CA ASN A 75 -16.32 -15.35 -39.78
C ASN A 75 -15.49 -16.52 -40.34
N GLU A 76 -16.01 -17.16 -41.39
CA GLU A 76 -15.29 -18.16 -42.22
C GLU A 76 -14.09 -17.56 -42.98
N ALA A 77 -13.80 -16.26 -42.81
CA ALA A 77 -12.63 -15.61 -43.39
C ALA A 77 -11.34 -16.04 -42.69
N GLU A 78 -10.31 -16.37 -43.47
CA GLU A 78 -8.95 -16.58 -42.96
C GLU A 78 -8.45 -15.30 -42.27
N LEU A 79 -8.44 -15.30 -40.93
CA LEU A 79 -7.90 -14.19 -40.16
C LEU A 79 -6.37 -14.18 -40.31
N THR A 80 -5.82 -13.02 -40.68
CA THR A 80 -4.38 -12.81 -40.63
C THR A 80 -3.91 -12.83 -39.18
N GLN A 81 -2.86 -13.59 -38.89
CA GLN A 81 -2.26 -13.65 -37.56
C GLN A 81 -1.10 -12.66 -37.46
N SER A 82 -1.07 -11.85 -36.40
CA SER A 82 0.03 -10.93 -36.12
C SER A 82 0.55 -11.11 -34.69
N THR A 83 1.87 -11.05 -34.53
CA THR A 83 2.54 -11.13 -33.22
C THR A 83 3.23 -9.82 -32.90
N LEU A 84 2.83 -9.20 -31.79
CA LEU A 84 3.41 -7.97 -31.27
C LEU A 84 4.07 -8.24 -29.92
N PHE A 85 5.25 -7.69 -29.72
CA PHE A 85 5.98 -7.67 -28.47
C PHE A 85 5.78 -6.32 -27.79
N THR A 86 5.58 -6.32 -26.48
CA THR A 86 5.35 -5.09 -25.71
C THR A 86 6.14 -5.09 -24.42
N ASP A 87 6.75 -3.95 -24.11
CA ASP A 87 7.49 -3.73 -22.87
C ASP A 87 7.27 -2.31 -22.33
N GLY A 88 7.59 -2.08 -21.06
CA GLY A 88 7.57 -0.80 -20.39
C GLY A 88 8.90 -0.49 -19.71
N SER A 89 9.34 0.76 -19.82
CA SER A 89 10.56 1.24 -19.18
C SER A 89 10.27 2.48 -18.35
N CYS A 90 11.04 2.70 -17.29
CA CYS A 90 10.96 3.91 -16.50
C CYS A 90 12.31 4.33 -15.93
N ILE A 91 12.79 5.49 -16.36
CA ILE A 91 13.96 6.17 -15.80
C ILE A 91 13.56 6.76 -14.45
N ASN A 92 14.44 6.65 -13.44
CA ASN A 92 14.21 7.16 -12.08
C ASN A 92 12.89 6.69 -11.44
N ASN A 93 12.47 5.45 -11.69
CA ASN A 93 11.20 4.91 -11.21
C ASN A 93 11.02 5.10 -9.68
N GLY A 94 9.88 5.68 -9.30
CA GLY A 94 9.55 6.00 -7.90
C GLY A 94 10.08 7.35 -7.39
N ARG A 95 10.75 8.15 -8.24
CA ARG A 95 11.19 9.52 -7.92
C ARG A 95 10.31 10.57 -8.63
N GLU A 96 10.43 11.84 -8.23
CA GLU A 96 9.64 12.94 -8.81
C GLU A 96 10.00 13.22 -10.27
N ASN A 97 11.25 13.00 -10.67
CA ASN A 97 11.73 13.16 -12.03
C ASN A 97 11.63 11.86 -12.85
N ALA A 98 10.70 10.96 -12.49
CA ALA A 98 10.49 9.72 -13.21
C ALA A 98 9.95 9.98 -14.62
N ALA A 99 10.44 9.19 -15.56
CA ALA A 99 10.09 9.27 -16.98
C ALA A 99 9.81 7.86 -17.50
N ALA A 100 8.56 7.61 -17.91
CA ALA A 100 8.13 6.30 -18.38
C ALA A 100 7.92 6.26 -19.89
N GLY A 101 8.19 5.10 -20.47
CA GLY A 101 7.95 4.80 -21.88
C GLY A 101 7.34 3.42 -22.09
N ALA A 102 6.71 3.23 -23.24
CA ALA A 102 6.20 1.94 -23.70
C ALA A 102 6.77 1.61 -25.08
N GLY A 103 7.15 0.37 -25.29
CA GLY A 103 7.68 -0.13 -26.55
C GLY A 103 6.74 -1.15 -27.17
N ILE A 104 6.50 -1.04 -28.46
CA ILE A 104 5.70 -1.98 -29.25
C ILE A 104 6.53 -2.37 -30.47
N TYR A 105 6.76 -3.68 -30.63
CA TYR A 105 7.54 -4.22 -31.73
C TYR A 105 6.78 -5.34 -32.46
N CYS A 106 6.62 -5.21 -33.77
CA CYS A 106 6.07 -6.21 -34.65
C CYS A 106 7.13 -6.66 -35.67
N PRO A 107 7.63 -7.90 -35.60
CA PRO A 107 8.63 -8.40 -36.55
C PRO A 107 8.13 -8.45 -38.00
N SER A 108 6.84 -8.69 -38.20
CA SER A 108 6.23 -8.86 -39.52
C SER A 108 5.82 -7.55 -40.19
N ASP A 109 5.69 -6.47 -39.43
CA ASP A 109 5.31 -5.15 -39.96
C ASP A 109 5.97 -4.02 -39.15
N PRO A 110 7.12 -3.49 -39.62
CA PRO A 110 7.81 -2.39 -38.96
C PRO A 110 6.96 -1.12 -38.80
N ASN A 111 5.91 -0.92 -39.60
CA ASN A 111 5.04 0.25 -39.48
C ASN A 111 4.20 0.25 -38.21
N LEU A 112 4.10 -0.90 -37.53
CA LEU A 112 3.43 -1.02 -36.23
C LEU A 112 4.38 -0.75 -35.05
N ASN A 113 5.68 -0.58 -35.29
CA ASN A 113 6.65 -0.34 -34.22
C ASN A 113 6.46 1.06 -33.63
N ARG A 114 6.41 1.16 -32.31
CA ARG A 114 6.27 2.45 -31.62
C ARG A 114 7.15 2.47 -30.37
N ALA A 115 7.90 3.54 -30.22
CA ALA A 115 8.41 4.02 -28.93
C ALA A 115 7.46 5.11 -28.45
N ILE A 116 6.85 4.96 -27.27
CA ILE A 116 5.82 5.87 -26.76
C ILE A 116 6.32 6.50 -25.46
N ARG A 117 6.29 7.82 -25.38
CA ARG A 117 6.48 8.56 -24.13
C ARG A 117 5.17 8.66 -23.38
N ILE A 118 5.14 8.17 -22.14
CA ILE A 118 3.93 8.22 -21.32
C ILE A 118 3.59 9.68 -20.95
N PRO A 119 2.36 10.15 -21.19
CA PRO A 119 1.95 11.52 -20.88
C PRO A 119 2.13 11.90 -19.41
N PRO A 120 2.49 13.16 -19.10
CA PRO A 120 2.70 13.62 -17.73
C PRO A 120 1.42 13.60 -16.86
N GLY A 121 0.23 13.54 -17.47
CA GLY A 121 -1.04 13.35 -16.76
C GLY A 121 -1.26 11.93 -16.20
N MET A 122 -0.36 10.99 -16.51
CA MET A 122 -0.40 9.60 -16.06
C MET A 122 0.77 9.31 -15.12
N ALA A 123 0.63 8.28 -14.29
CA ALA A 123 1.69 7.88 -13.38
C ALA A 123 2.95 7.44 -14.17
N GLN A 124 4.09 8.08 -13.93
CA GLN A 124 5.36 7.74 -14.56
C GLN A 124 6.01 6.56 -13.83
N THR A 125 5.60 5.34 -14.21
CA THR A 125 6.13 4.09 -13.64
C THR A 125 6.31 3.05 -14.73
N ASN A 126 7.15 2.03 -14.46
CA ASN A 126 7.34 0.90 -15.37
C ASN A 126 6.01 0.23 -15.73
N GLN A 127 5.19 0.00 -14.70
CA GLN A 127 3.89 -0.66 -14.83
C GLN A 127 2.93 0.12 -15.73
N THR A 128 2.94 1.46 -15.69
CA THR A 128 2.14 2.25 -16.62
C THR A 128 2.59 2.01 -18.07
N GLY A 129 3.91 2.01 -18.32
CA GLY A 129 4.47 1.69 -19.63
C GLY A 129 4.02 0.32 -20.13
N GLU A 130 4.15 -0.71 -19.30
CA GLU A 130 3.75 -2.09 -19.63
C GLU A 130 2.26 -2.20 -20.02
N ILE A 131 1.36 -1.55 -19.27
CA ILE A 131 -0.09 -1.59 -19.54
C ILE A 131 -0.44 -0.83 -20.84
N ILE A 132 0.21 0.31 -21.07
CA ILE A 132 0.00 1.11 -22.28
C ILE A 132 0.58 0.40 -23.51
N GLY A 133 1.72 -0.29 -23.39
CA GLY A 133 2.27 -1.12 -24.46
C GLY A 133 1.24 -2.14 -24.98
N ILE A 134 0.58 -2.88 -24.07
CA ILE A 134 -0.49 -3.83 -24.44
C ILE A 134 -1.65 -3.11 -25.14
N LYS A 135 -2.10 -1.97 -24.59
CA LYS A 135 -3.24 -1.23 -25.16
C LYS A 135 -2.95 -0.75 -26.57
N GLU A 136 -1.77 -0.16 -26.79
CA GLU A 136 -1.39 0.41 -28.07
C GLU A 136 -1.16 -0.71 -29.11
N ALA A 137 -0.57 -1.84 -28.70
CA ALA A 137 -0.47 -3.02 -29.57
C ALA A 137 -1.86 -3.53 -30.02
N VAL A 138 -2.85 -3.52 -29.13
CA VAL A 138 -4.23 -3.90 -29.45
C VAL A 138 -4.87 -2.98 -30.48
N GLU A 139 -4.62 -1.67 -30.39
CA GLU A 139 -5.20 -0.67 -31.29
C GLU A 139 -4.49 -0.66 -32.65
N LEU A 140 -3.16 -0.78 -32.67
CA LEU A 140 -2.34 -0.83 -33.88
C LEU A 140 -2.64 -2.05 -34.74
N ALA A 141 -2.83 -3.23 -34.12
CA ALA A 141 -3.09 -4.46 -34.85
C ALA A 141 -4.45 -4.48 -35.60
N GLY A 142 -5.34 -3.53 -35.32
CA GLY A 142 -6.68 -3.46 -35.91
C GLY A 142 -7.65 -4.53 -35.40
N PRO A 143 -8.98 -4.36 -35.63
CA PRO A 143 -10.01 -5.15 -34.95
C PRO A 143 -10.21 -6.57 -35.48
N GLN A 144 -9.73 -6.91 -36.68
CA GLN A 144 -10.01 -8.21 -37.35
C GLN A 144 -8.80 -9.16 -37.41
N THR A 145 -7.67 -8.80 -36.80
CA THR A 145 -6.45 -9.62 -36.83
C THR A 145 -6.44 -10.64 -35.69
N ASP A 146 -6.04 -11.89 -35.91
CA ASP A 146 -5.74 -12.82 -34.80
C ASP A 146 -4.44 -12.34 -34.12
N LEU A 147 -4.54 -11.73 -32.95
CA LEU A 147 -3.44 -11.03 -32.31
C LEU A 147 -2.79 -11.87 -31.22
N ILE A 148 -1.47 -12.03 -31.30
CA ILE A 148 -0.65 -12.57 -30.20
C ILE A 148 0.17 -11.42 -29.61
N ILE A 149 -0.03 -11.12 -28.33
CA ILE A 149 0.77 -10.15 -27.59
C ILE A 149 1.75 -10.91 -26.70
N MET A 150 3.04 -10.64 -26.86
CA MET A 150 4.11 -11.18 -26.03
C MET A 150 4.67 -10.08 -25.13
N SER A 151 4.67 -10.31 -23.82
CA SER A 151 5.21 -9.35 -22.85
C SER A 151 5.82 -10.07 -21.66
N ASP A 152 6.85 -9.51 -21.06
CA ASP A 152 7.42 -10.02 -19.81
C ASP A 152 6.71 -9.51 -18.55
N SER A 153 5.80 -8.55 -18.70
CA SER A 153 4.93 -8.04 -17.65
C SER A 153 3.82 -9.03 -17.29
N LYS A 154 4.17 -10.00 -16.45
CA LYS A 154 3.19 -10.96 -15.89
C LYS A 154 2.06 -10.24 -15.14
N THR A 155 2.36 -9.14 -14.47
CA THR A 155 1.38 -8.32 -13.73
C THR A 155 0.35 -7.69 -14.66
N SER A 156 0.78 -7.15 -15.81
CA SER A 156 -0.14 -6.54 -16.78
C SER A 156 -0.98 -7.59 -17.49
N ILE A 157 -0.36 -8.71 -17.91
CA ILE A 157 -1.07 -9.86 -18.50
C ILE A 157 -2.10 -10.43 -17.53
N ASP A 158 -1.71 -10.74 -16.30
CA ASP A 158 -2.63 -11.29 -15.29
C ASP A 158 -3.72 -10.25 -14.93
N GLY A 159 -3.40 -8.96 -14.97
CA GLY A 159 -4.34 -7.87 -14.70
C GLY A 159 -5.50 -7.81 -15.70
N VAL A 160 -5.20 -7.88 -17.01
CA VAL A 160 -6.24 -7.86 -18.07
C VAL A 160 -6.91 -9.22 -18.29
N THR A 161 -6.33 -10.31 -17.76
CA THR A 161 -6.87 -11.68 -17.91
C THR A 161 -7.40 -12.25 -16.59
N LYS A 162 -6.53 -12.82 -15.74
CA LYS A 162 -6.88 -13.57 -14.52
C LYS A 162 -7.59 -12.73 -13.47
N TYR A 163 -7.12 -11.51 -13.23
CA TYR A 163 -7.64 -10.63 -12.17
C TYR A 163 -8.79 -9.75 -12.64
N ARG A 164 -8.92 -9.51 -13.95
CA ARG A 164 -9.96 -8.67 -14.56
C ARG A 164 -11.33 -8.90 -13.94
N LYS A 165 -11.84 -10.13 -13.96
CA LYS A 165 -13.20 -10.45 -13.51
C LYS A 165 -13.42 -10.01 -12.06
N LYS A 166 -12.47 -10.33 -11.18
CA LYS A 166 -12.51 -9.94 -9.77
C LYS A 166 -12.45 -8.42 -9.62
N TRP A 167 -11.57 -7.74 -10.35
CA TRP A 167 -11.44 -6.28 -10.28
C TRP A 167 -12.68 -5.57 -10.79
N GLU A 168 -13.27 -6.02 -11.89
CA GLU A 168 -14.54 -5.52 -12.41
C GLU A 168 -15.65 -5.69 -11.39
N ASP A 169 -15.78 -6.88 -10.79
CA ASP A 169 -16.80 -7.16 -9.78
C ASP A 169 -16.62 -6.32 -8.51
N GLN A 170 -15.39 -5.88 -8.23
CA GLN A 170 -15.04 -4.97 -7.13
C GLN A 170 -14.97 -3.49 -7.55
N GLY A 171 -15.38 -3.15 -8.77
CA GLY A 171 -15.39 -1.77 -9.30
C GLY A 171 -14.00 -1.13 -9.42
N PHE A 172 -12.95 -1.94 -9.54
CA PHE A 172 -11.53 -1.53 -9.53
C PHE A 172 -11.13 -0.69 -8.30
N LEU A 173 -11.81 -0.88 -7.17
CA LEU A 173 -11.61 -0.04 -6.00
C LEU A 173 -10.27 -0.32 -5.31
N GLY A 174 -9.37 0.67 -5.33
CA GLY A 174 -8.06 0.58 -4.68
C GLY A 174 -7.03 -0.23 -5.46
N ILE A 175 -7.29 -0.49 -6.74
CA ILE A 175 -6.33 -1.08 -7.67
C ILE A 175 -5.47 0.05 -8.25
N ALA A 176 -4.13 -0.10 -8.18
CA ALA A 176 -3.20 0.83 -8.83
C ALA A 176 -3.37 0.74 -10.36
N ASN A 177 -3.15 1.86 -11.06
CA ASN A 177 -3.33 1.95 -12.51
C ASN A 177 -4.72 1.48 -13.00
N SER A 178 -5.75 1.64 -12.14
CA SER A 178 -7.10 1.14 -12.45
C SER A 178 -7.71 1.75 -13.71
N TYR A 179 -7.34 2.99 -14.07
CA TYR A 179 -7.88 3.64 -15.25
C TYR A 179 -7.24 3.08 -16.52
N GLU A 180 -5.93 2.87 -16.49
CA GLU A 180 -5.13 2.27 -17.54
C GLU A 180 -5.61 0.85 -17.83
N PHE A 181 -5.76 0.01 -16.80
CA PHE A 181 -6.33 -1.33 -16.97
C PHE A 181 -7.72 -1.30 -17.60
N LYS A 182 -8.61 -0.40 -17.15
CA LYS A 182 -9.96 -0.29 -17.72
C LYS A 182 -9.93 0.09 -19.20
N ALA A 183 -9.07 1.03 -19.59
CA ALA A 183 -8.91 1.42 -20.99
C ALA A 183 -8.38 0.26 -21.84
N THR A 184 -7.33 -0.43 -21.38
CA THR A 184 -6.78 -1.61 -22.08
C THR A 184 -7.81 -2.73 -22.23
N ILE A 185 -8.59 -3.02 -21.18
CA ILE A 185 -9.66 -4.02 -21.22
C ILE A 185 -10.76 -3.63 -22.21
N ALA A 186 -11.10 -2.34 -22.28
CA ALA A 186 -12.07 -1.86 -23.25
C ALA A 186 -11.56 -2.00 -24.69
N SER A 187 -10.31 -1.62 -24.99
CA SER A 187 -9.71 -1.83 -26.31
C SER A 187 -9.67 -3.31 -26.69
N LEU A 188 -9.35 -4.20 -25.75
CA LEU A 188 -9.40 -5.66 -25.95
C LEU A 188 -10.82 -6.16 -26.27
N ARG A 189 -11.85 -5.64 -25.57
CA ARG A 189 -13.26 -6.00 -25.83
C ARG A 189 -13.80 -5.48 -27.17
N ALA A 190 -13.27 -4.38 -27.67
CA ALA A 190 -13.70 -3.78 -28.93
C ALA A 190 -13.32 -4.61 -30.17
N ARG A 191 -12.39 -5.55 -30.01
CA ARG A 191 -11.89 -6.39 -31.10
C ARG A 191 -12.93 -7.41 -31.58
N LYS A 192 -12.88 -7.71 -32.87
CA LYS A 192 -13.72 -8.70 -33.56
C LYS A 192 -12.97 -10.01 -33.85
N ALA A 193 -11.70 -10.09 -33.47
CA ALA A 193 -10.85 -11.26 -33.60
C ALA A 193 -10.15 -11.54 -32.26
N PRO A 194 -9.78 -12.80 -31.99
CA PRO A 194 -9.17 -13.19 -30.72
C PRO A 194 -7.87 -12.44 -30.43
N THR A 195 -7.56 -12.31 -29.15
CA THR A 195 -6.26 -11.84 -28.67
C THR A 195 -5.71 -12.82 -27.65
N THR A 196 -4.51 -13.33 -27.90
CA THR A 196 -3.78 -14.24 -27.02
C THR A 196 -2.64 -13.49 -26.36
N LEU A 197 -2.62 -13.43 -25.02
CA LEU A 197 -1.53 -12.84 -24.26
C LEU A 197 -0.57 -13.93 -23.79
N LYS A 198 0.69 -13.82 -24.17
CA LYS A 198 1.76 -14.76 -23.80
C LYS A 198 2.78 -14.05 -22.92
N TRP A 199 3.02 -14.65 -21.76
CA TRP A 199 4.12 -14.21 -20.92
C TRP A 199 5.43 -14.77 -21.48
N VAL A 200 6.43 -13.90 -21.65
CA VAL A 200 7.80 -14.30 -21.97
C VAL A 200 8.71 -13.95 -20.80
N LYS A 201 9.81 -14.67 -20.65
CA LYS A 201 10.79 -14.33 -19.63
C LYS A 201 11.59 -13.10 -20.10
N GLY A 202 11.63 -12.05 -19.28
CA GLY A 202 12.47 -10.88 -19.55
C GLY A 202 13.96 -11.25 -19.58
N HIS A 203 14.74 -10.57 -20.42
CA HIS A 203 16.19 -10.74 -20.59
C HIS A 203 16.65 -12.19 -20.82
N SER A 204 15.86 -12.99 -21.54
CA SER A 204 16.16 -14.40 -21.81
C SER A 204 16.58 -14.70 -23.26
N GLY A 205 17.08 -13.71 -24.01
CA GLY A 205 17.49 -13.90 -25.41
C GLY A 205 16.32 -13.88 -26.41
N ASN A 206 15.12 -13.42 -26.01
CA ASN A 206 14.01 -13.26 -26.94
C ASN A 206 14.17 -11.94 -27.70
N ALA A 207 14.68 -12.03 -28.93
CA ALA A 207 14.96 -10.87 -29.78
C ALA A 207 13.77 -9.92 -29.93
N GLY A 208 12.52 -10.44 -29.98
CA GLY A 208 11.34 -9.58 -30.08
C GLY A 208 11.08 -8.77 -28.81
N ASN A 209 11.27 -9.37 -27.64
CA ASN A 209 11.13 -8.67 -26.35
C ASN A 209 12.27 -7.68 -26.14
N GLU A 210 13.49 -8.03 -26.53
CA GLU A 210 14.66 -7.13 -26.44
C GLU A 210 14.46 -5.87 -27.30
N ARG A 211 13.91 -6.02 -28.51
CA ARG A 211 13.51 -4.87 -29.33
C ARG A 211 12.39 -4.04 -28.70
N ALA A 212 11.43 -4.67 -28.03
CA ALA A 212 10.38 -3.93 -27.32
C ALA A 212 10.96 -3.16 -26.11
N ASP A 213 11.90 -3.74 -25.36
CA ASP A 213 12.63 -3.06 -24.26
C ASP A 213 13.42 -1.84 -24.78
N GLU A 214 14.13 -1.99 -25.91
CA GLU A 214 14.84 -0.90 -26.58
C GLU A 214 13.89 0.26 -26.93
N LEU A 215 12.75 -0.04 -27.57
CA LEU A 215 11.74 0.96 -27.91
C LEU A 215 11.08 1.59 -26.66
N ALA A 216 10.91 0.82 -25.58
CA ALA A 216 10.37 1.33 -24.33
C ALA A 216 11.34 2.32 -23.67
N LYS A 217 12.64 2.02 -23.68
CA LYS A 217 13.71 2.93 -23.22
C LYS A 217 13.77 4.18 -24.06
N GLU A 218 13.75 4.06 -25.39
CA GLU A 218 13.68 5.20 -26.31
C GLU A 218 12.47 6.08 -25.97
N GLY A 219 11.29 5.47 -25.76
CA GLY A 219 10.08 6.18 -25.35
C GLY A 219 10.23 6.91 -24.01
N ALA A 220 10.94 6.33 -23.04
CA ALA A 220 11.22 6.97 -21.75
C ALA A 220 12.23 8.12 -21.84
N GLU A 221 13.11 8.12 -22.85
CA GLU A 221 14.11 9.15 -23.09
C GLU A 221 13.59 10.34 -23.90
N LYS A 222 12.49 10.17 -24.65
CA LYS A 222 11.84 11.27 -25.38
C LYS A 222 11.53 12.45 -24.47
N THR A 223 11.82 13.65 -24.96
CA THR A 223 11.53 14.92 -24.28
C THR A 223 10.06 15.35 -24.40
N THR A 224 9.41 14.95 -25.49
CA THR A 224 8.00 15.28 -25.77
C THR A 224 7.10 14.07 -25.54
N ALA A 225 5.96 14.30 -24.91
CA ALA A 225 4.98 13.26 -24.66
C ALA A 225 4.20 12.91 -25.93
N ASP A 226 3.99 11.61 -26.16
CA ASP A 226 3.13 11.12 -27.23
C ASP A 226 1.65 11.21 -26.80
N CYS A 227 0.75 11.30 -27.78
CA CYS A 227 -0.68 11.25 -27.51
C CYS A 227 -1.15 9.81 -27.35
N VAL A 228 -1.61 9.45 -26.15
CA VAL A 228 -2.18 8.13 -25.85
C VAL A 228 -3.69 8.27 -25.66
N ASN A 229 -4.49 7.59 -26.48
CA ASN A 229 -5.95 7.67 -26.38
C ASN A 229 -6.46 6.86 -25.20
N MET A 230 -6.76 7.52 -24.08
CA MET A 230 -7.30 6.86 -22.88
C MET A 230 -8.83 6.90 -22.78
N SER A 231 -9.53 7.21 -23.88
CA SER A 231 -10.99 7.28 -23.89
C SER A 231 -11.59 5.88 -23.86
N ILE A 232 -12.56 5.67 -22.98
CA ILE A 232 -13.26 4.39 -22.85
C ILE A 232 -14.65 4.57 -23.46
N ASP A 233 -14.99 3.79 -24.48
CA ASP A 233 -16.36 3.73 -24.99
C ASP A 233 -17.29 3.37 -23.81
N PRO A 234 -18.30 4.20 -23.50
CA PRO A 234 -19.28 3.89 -22.48
C PRO A 234 -19.83 2.47 -22.61
N LYS A 235 -20.03 1.97 -23.85
CA LYS A 235 -20.48 0.60 -24.21
C LYS A 235 -19.60 -0.52 -23.67
N LEU A 236 -18.34 -0.24 -23.40
CA LEU A 236 -17.35 -1.23 -22.96
C LEU A 236 -16.91 -1.00 -21.50
N HIS A 237 -17.47 0.04 -20.84
CA HIS A 237 -17.10 0.44 -19.50
C HIS A 237 -17.97 -0.25 -18.43
N VAL A 238 -17.39 -1.22 -17.72
CA VAL A 238 -18.00 -1.80 -16.52
C VAL A 238 -17.74 -0.89 -15.31
N THR A 239 -18.80 -0.37 -14.70
CA THR A 239 -18.73 0.50 -13.51
C THR A 239 -19.44 -0.11 -12.30
N GLY A 240 -19.10 0.40 -11.11
CA GLY A 240 -19.70 -0.04 -9.86
C GLY A 240 -19.22 -1.40 -9.34
N ILE A 241 -19.67 -1.72 -8.14
CA ILE A 241 -19.30 -2.89 -7.34
C ILE A 241 -20.51 -3.82 -7.30
N LYS A 242 -20.33 -5.10 -7.64
CA LYS A 242 -21.39 -6.11 -7.45
C LYS A 242 -21.76 -6.22 -5.98
N VAL A 243 -23.05 -6.29 -5.66
CA VAL A 243 -23.54 -6.38 -4.28
C VAL A 243 -22.91 -7.58 -3.55
N LYS A 244 -22.79 -8.72 -4.22
CA LYS A 244 -22.10 -9.92 -3.70
C LYS A 244 -20.68 -9.69 -3.19
N HIS A 245 -19.96 -8.74 -3.78
CA HIS A 245 -18.57 -8.43 -3.45
C HIS A 245 -18.41 -7.20 -2.55
N LEU A 246 -19.51 -6.54 -2.18
CA LEU A 246 -19.47 -5.31 -1.41
C LEU A 246 -19.25 -5.58 0.07
N THR A 247 -18.02 -5.45 0.53
CA THR A 247 -17.71 -5.42 1.97
C THR A 247 -17.93 -4.03 2.56
N GLN A 248 -18.11 -3.92 3.88
CA GLN A 248 -18.18 -2.63 4.59
C GLN A 248 -16.97 -1.73 4.29
N SER A 249 -15.76 -2.31 4.25
CA SER A 249 -14.51 -1.60 3.92
C SER A 249 -14.54 -1.03 2.49
N MET A 250 -15.09 -1.79 1.54
CA MET A 250 -15.25 -1.33 0.16
C MET A 250 -16.31 -0.24 0.05
N ALA A 251 -17.46 -0.39 0.70
CA ALA A 251 -18.48 0.65 0.76
C ALA A 251 -17.92 1.96 1.32
N TYR A 252 -17.18 1.90 2.44
CA TYR A 252 -16.52 3.07 3.01
C TYR A 252 -15.54 3.73 2.04
N LYS A 253 -14.67 2.95 1.38
CA LYS A 253 -13.73 3.46 0.38
C LYS A 253 -14.44 4.11 -0.81
N ALA A 254 -15.51 3.51 -1.31
CA ALA A 254 -16.30 4.03 -2.43
C ALA A 254 -17.00 5.35 -2.06
N ILE A 255 -17.66 5.41 -0.90
CA ILE A 255 -18.27 6.62 -0.36
C ILE A 255 -17.20 7.72 -0.19
N ARG A 256 -16.04 7.37 0.38
CA ARG A 256 -14.95 8.33 0.57
C ARG A 256 -14.44 8.86 -0.77
N ARG A 257 -14.25 8.01 -1.78
CA ARG A 257 -13.87 8.41 -3.15
C ARG A 257 -14.90 9.37 -3.75
N ALA A 258 -16.20 9.08 -3.60
CA ALA A 258 -17.27 9.94 -4.07
C ALA A 258 -17.29 11.29 -3.34
N LYS A 259 -17.12 11.30 -2.01
CA LYS A 259 -17.03 12.54 -1.22
C LYS A 259 -15.83 13.40 -1.61
N MET A 260 -14.67 12.78 -1.89
CA MET A 260 -13.47 13.49 -2.33
C MET A 260 -13.62 14.20 -3.68
N LYS A 261 -14.63 13.86 -4.50
CA LYS A 261 -14.95 14.63 -5.71
C LYS A 261 -15.56 16.00 -5.39
N LYS A 262 -16.15 16.17 -4.19
CA LYS A 262 -16.81 17.42 -3.77
C LYS A 262 -15.81 18.37 -3.13
N GLU A 263 -15.69 19.58 -3.68
CA GLU A 263 -14.74 20.58 -3.18
C GLU A 263 -15.01 21.01 -1.74
N CYS A 264 -16.29 21.10 -1.34
CA CYS A 264 -16.68 21.38 0.04
C CYS A 264 -16.15 20.35 1.04
N TYR A 265 -16.11 19.07 0.65
CA TYR A 265 -15.58 18.00 1.49
C TYR A 265 -14.06 18.07 1.59
N LYS A 266 -13.35 18.41 0.51
CA LYS A 266 -11.91 18.64 0.54
C LYS A 266 -11.56 19.80 1.48
N LYS A 267 -12.26 20.93 1.36
CA LYS A 267 -12.09 22.09 2.25
C LYS A 267 -12.34 21.73 3.72
N ALA A 268 -13.40 20.96 4.02
CA ALA A 268 -13.68 20.52 5.39
C ALA A 268 -12.61 19.59 5.99
N LEU A 269 -11.86 18.87 5.15
CA LEU A 269 -10.72 18.05 5.58
C LEU A 269 -9.42 18.86 5.69
N ASP A 270 -9.34 20.02 5.05
CA ASP A 270 -8.16 20.89 5.07
C ASP A 270 -8.08 21.66 6.39
N ARG A 271 -7.53 21.00 7.41
CA ARG A 271 -7.32 21.59 8.73
C ARG A 271 -5.92 22.18 8.81
N ARG A 272 -5.83 23.51 8.84
CA ARG A 272 -4.57 24.27 8.96
C ARG A 272 -3.69 23.77 10.11
N ALA A 273 -4.29 23.55 11.28
CA ALA A 273 -3.65 22.98 12.46
C ALA A 273 -3.00 21.60 12.19
N THR A 274 -3.75 20.69 11.56
CA THR A 274 -3.22 19.37 11.20
C THR A 274 -2.05 19.48 10.23
N LYS A 275 -2.16 20.35 9.21
CA LYS A 275 -1.05 20.58 8.27
C LYS A 275 0.20 21.12 8.96
N ALA A 276 0.05 22.07 9.88
CA ALA A 276 1.18 22.61 10.65
C ALA A 276 1.85 21.52 11.51
N ASN A 277 1.06 20.71 12.21
CA ASN A 277 1.58 19.61 13.04
C ASN A 277 2.23 18.48 12.24
N ILE A 278 1.73 18.20 11.03
CA ILE A 278 2.37 17.26 10.11
C ILE A 278 3.67 17.86 9.55
N GLY A 279 3.67 19.13 9.14
CA GLY A 279 4.86 19.80 8.61
C GLY A 279 6.04 19.82 9.58
N ARG A 280 5.81 20.24 10.83
CA ARG A 280 6.87 20.21 11.87
C ARG A 280 7.39 18.80 12.16
N ALA A 281 6.52 17.79 12.10
CA ALA A 281 6.92 16.40 12.34
C ALA A 281 7.78 15.87 11.20
N LYS A 282 7.47 16.26 9.95
CA LYS A 282 8.30 15.94 8.77
C LYS A 282 9.68 16.59 8.89
N CYS A 283 9.75 17.89 9.19
CA CYS A 283 11.02 18.64 9.37
C CYS A 283 11.94 17.97 10.40
N VAL A 284 11.43 17.71 11.60
CA VAL A 284 12.23 17.05 12.66
C VAL A 284 12.59 15.61 12.26
N SER A 285 11.71 14.90 11.56
CA SER A 285 12.03 13.55 11.08
C SER A 285 13.12 13.55 10.01
N GLU A 286 13.17 14.58 9.16
CA GLU A 286 14.18 14.76 8.13
C GLU A 286 15.54 15.05 8.77
N GLU A 287 15.59 15.95 9.74
CA GLU A 287 16.80 16.26 10.52
C GLU A 287 17.39 15.00 11.17
N ILE A 288 16.53 14.13 11.72
CA ILE A 288 16.97 12.91 12.41
C ILE A 288 17.33 11.78 11.44
N ASN A 289 16.55 11.57 10.37
CA ASN A 289 16.70 10.40 9.50
C ASN A 289 17.53 10.68 8.24
N GLY A 290 17.69 11.94 7.84
CA GLY A 290 18.35 12.41 6.62
C GLY A 290 17.46 12.47 5.37
N GLU A 291 16.19 12.11 5.48
CA GLU A 291 15.24 12.11 4.35
C GLU A 291 13.86 12.58 4.81
N GLU A 292 13.21 13.45 4.03
CA GLU A 292 11.85 13.90 4.33
C GLU A 292 10.84 12.75 4.17
N PRO A 293 10.06 12.41 5.22
CA PRO A 293 9.08 11.35 5.13
C PRO A 293 7.84 11.80 4.37
N THR A 294 7.25 10.92 3.55
CA THR A 294 5.91 11.17 2.97
C THR A 294 4.84 11.32 4.06
N ASP A 295 3.78 12.08 3.80
CA ASP A 295 2.60 12.16 4.69
C ASP A 295 2.06 10.76 5.04
N ARG A 296 2.03 9.86 4.05
CA ARG A 296 1.55 8.48 4.23
C ARG A 296 2.40 7.71 5.24
N SER A 297 3.74 7.81 5.17
CA SER A 297 4.61 7.11 6.10
C SER A 297 4.47 7.67 7.52
N LEU A 298 4.37 8.99 7.66
CA LEU A 298 4.13 9.65 8.95
C LEU A 298 2.78 9.24 9.56
N TRP A 299 1.67 9.30 8.81
CA TRP A 299 0.36 8.85 9.33
C TRP A 299 0.34 7.36 9.73
N ARG A 300 1.10 6.51 9.03
CA ARG A 300 1.26 5.11 9.41
C ARG A 300 2.09 4.96 10.68
N SER A 301 3.09 5.81 10.89
CA SER A 301 3.98 5.76 12.05
C SER A 301 3.27 6.09 13.35
N LEU A 302 2.23 6.95 13.34
CA LEU A 302 1.39 7.22 14.52
C LEU A 302 0.72 5.95 15.09
N ARG A 303 0.62 4.88 14.28
CA ARG A 303 0.07 3.58 14.66
C ARG A 303 1.15 2.51 14.85
N HIS A 304 2.41 2.93 15.09
CA HIS A 304 3.55 2.02 15.23
C HIS A 304 3.27 0.90 16.25
N LYS A 305 3.77 -0.30 15.97
CA LYS A 305 3.51 -1.49 16.79
C LYS A 305 4.03 -1.35 18.23
N ASP A 306 5.09 -0.59 18.44
CA ASP A 306 5.72 -0.36 19.74
C ASP A 306 4.88 0.56 20.66
N PHE A 307 3.93 1.31 20.09
CA PHE A 307 3.04 2.19 20.85
C PHE A 307 1.86 1.43 21.45
N SER A 308 1.50 1.79 22.68
CA SER A 308 0.27 1.33 23.33
C SER A 308 -0.98 1.81 22.57
N ARG A 309 -2.10 1.08 22.67
CA ARG A 309 -3.36 1.48 22.02
C ARG A 309 -3.83 2.86 22.47
N LYS A 310 -3.63 3.18 23.75
CA LYS A 310 -3.97 4.49 24.34
C LYS A 310 -3.12 5.60 23.72
N PHE A 311 -1.81 5.39 23.61
CA PHE A 311 -0.91 6.36 22.99
C PHE A 311 -1.22 6.59 21.51
N ARG A 312 -1.52 5.54 20.73
CA ARG A 312 -1.88 5.68 19.30
C ARG A 312 -3.09 6.59 19.09
N PHE A 313 -4.09 6.49 19.96
CA PHE A 313 -5.25 7.38 19.92
C PHE A 313 -4.85 8.80 20.34
N PHE A 314 -4.07 8.92 21.42
CA PHE A 314 -3.57 10.20 21.91
C PHE A 314 -2.78 10.96 20.86
N ILE A 315 -1.74 10.35 20.27
CA ILE A 315 -0.88 11.02 19.30
C ILE A 315 -1.63 11.38 18.02
N TRP A 316 -2.62 10.58 17.61
CA TRP A 316 -3.49 10.91 16.48
C TRP A 316 -4.36 12.14 16.78
N MET A 317 -4.93 12.22 17.98
CA MET A 317 -5.69 13.39 18.42
C MET A 317 -4.79 14.63 18.53
N THR A 318 -3.55 14.47 19.01
CA THR A 318 -2.54 15.55 19.06
C THR A 318 -2.24 16.09 17.66
N ALA A 319 -2.00 15.22 16.68
CA ALA A 319 -1.77 15.64 15.29
C ALA A 319 -2.94 16.44 14.70
N HIS A 320 -4.16 16.26 15.24
CA HIS A 320 -5.37 16.94 14.79
C HIS A 320 -5.81 18.11 15.68
N GLU A 321 -5.05 18.45 16.72
CA GLU A 321 -5.48 19.40 17.77
C GLU A 321 -6.87 19.09 18.32
N GLY A 322 -7.17 17.80 18.50
CA GLY A 322 -8.49 17.34 18.91
C GLY A 322 -8.77 17.42 20.41
N TYR A 323 -7.80 17.83 21.23
CA TYR A 323 -7.94 17.88 22.68
C TYR A 323 -8.45 19.25 23.17
N LYS A 324 -9.23 19.22 24.25
CA LYS A 324 -9.80 20.41 24.90
C LYS A 324 -8.74 21.09 25.78
N VAL A 325 -8.00 22.02 25.21
CA VAL A 325 -6.94 22.82 25.87
C VAL A 325 -7.05 24.28 25.44
N GLY A 326 -6.46 25.19 26.23
CA GLY A 326 -6.32 26.58 25.85
C GLY A 326 -7.64 27.27 25.56
N THR A 327 -7.69 27.93 24.41
CA THR A 327 -8.83 28.75 23.93
C THR A 327 -10.14 27.98 23.77
N TYR A 328 -10.11 26.64 23.77
CA TYR A 328 -11.32 25.84 23.89
C TYR A 328 -12.12 26.21 25.15
N TRP A 329 -11.43 26.43 26.28
CA TRP A 329 -12.05 26.68 27.58
C TRP A 329 -12.55 28.12 27.74
N ASP A 330 -11.98 29.10 27.03
CA ASP A 330 -12.43 30.49 27.05
C ASP A 330 -13.92 30.64 26.69
N ASN A 331 -14.44 29.70 25.90
CA ASN A 331 -15.81 29.72 25.40
C ASN A 331 -16.75 28.83 26.22
N ILE A 332 -16.31 28.30 27.36
CA ILE A 332 -17.09 27.43 28.22
C ILE A 332 -17.36 28.17 29.54
N PRO A 333 -18.60 28.64 29.76
CA PRO A 333 -19.00 29.31 30.99
C PRO A 333 -18.57 28.50 32.22
N THR A 334 -18.00 29.17 33.23
CA THR A 334 -17.52 28.61 34.52
C THR A 334 -16.20 27.82 34.48
N PHE A 335 -15.66 27.55 33.29
CA PHE A 335 -14.44 26.76 33.11
C PHE A 335 -13.30 27.50 32.41
N GLU A 336 -13.43 28.82 32.22
CA GLU A 336 -12.48 29.69 31.52
C GLU A 336 -11.09 29.67 32.17
N HIS A 337 -11.04 29.49 33.50
CA HIS A 337 -9.79 29.35 34.26
C HIS A 337 -8.90 28.17 33.80
N ARG A 338 -9.42 27.25 32.98
CA ARG A 338 -8.67 26.11 32.41
C ARG A 338 -7.98 26.44 31.08
N ALA A 339 -8.10 27.66 30.59
CA ALA A 339 -7.43 28.09 29.37
C ALA A 339 -5.91 28.27 29.58
N ASN A 340 -5.49 28.68 30.77
CA ASN A 340 -4.08 28.94 31.11
C ASN A 340 -3.58 27.92 32.14
N CYS A 341 -2.27 27.57 32.16
CA CYS A 341 -1.77 26.69 33.24
C CYS A 341 -1.86 27.45 34.55
N THR A 342 -2.45 26.80 35.56
CA THR A 342 -2.60 27.36 36.89
C THR A 342 -1.27 27.62 37.59
N SER A 343 -0.16 26.97 37.19
CA SER A 343 1.14 27.17 37.85
C SER A 343 2.04 28.19 37.14
N CYS A 344 2.05 28.28 35.80
CA CYS A 344 2.91 29.22 35.07
C CYS A 344 2.17 30.36 34.36
N GLY A 345 0.83 30.34 34.31
CA GLY A 345 0.00 31.41 33.72
C GLY A 345 -0.03 31.45 32.18
N VAL A 346 0.77 30.64 31.49
CA VAL A 346 0.82 30.59 30.02
C VAL A 346 -0.44 29.89 29.46
N PRO A 347 -1.01 30.37 28.33
CA PRO A 347 -2.08 29.67 27.63
C PRO A 347 -1.72 28.21 27.32
N GLU A 348 -2.58 27.28 27.73
CA GLU A 348 -2.30 25.84 27.58
C GLU A 348 -2.45 25.40 26.11
N THR A 349 -1.35 24.98 25.52
CA THR A 349 -1.31 24.19 24.29
C THR A 349 -0.78 22.78 24.59
N LEU A 350 -0.94 21.83 23.66
CA LEU A 350 -0.28 20.53 23.82
C LEU A 350 1.25 20.66 23.80
N ASP A 351 1.77 21.60 23.02
CA ASP A 351 3.21 21.91 22.99
C ASP A 351 3.68 22.36 24.36
N HIS A 352 2.97 23.33 24.95
CA HIS A 352 3.24 23.81 26.30
C HIS A 352 3.22 22.65 27.31
N ILE A 353 2.12 21.90 27.37
CA ILE A 353 1.92 20.80 28.32
C ILE A 353 3.02 19.75 28.20
N LEU A 354 3.41 19.38 26.97
CA LEU A 354 4.31 18.27 26.73
C LEU A 354 5.79 18.64 26.85
N THR A 355 6.19 19.87 26.49
CA THR A 355 7.62 20.19 26.34
C THR A 355 8.07 21.52 26.94
N GLU A 356 7.18 22.47 27.26
CA GLU A 356 7.59 23.84 27.64
C GLU A 356 7.17 24.24 29.06
N CYS A 357 6.23 23.50 29.64
CA CYS A 357 5.62 23.79 30.94
C CYS A 357 6.53 23.56 32.15
N ASP A 358 6.51 24.52 33.09
CA ASP A 358 7.21 24.45 34.37
C ASP A 358 6.39 23.79 35.50
N CYS A 359 5.10 23.54 35.25
CA CYS A 359 4.18 22.97 36.23
C CYS A 359 4.71 21.55 36.66
N PRO A 360 4.65 21.16 37.96
CA PRO A 360 5.24 19.92 38.45
C PRO A 360 4.79 18.68 37.66
N GLY A 361 5.73 17.79 37.36
CA GLY A 361 5.48 16.57 36.59
C GLY A 361 6.26 16.49 35.28
N GLN A 362 6.14 17.49 34.41
CA GLN A 362 6.68 17.40 33.04
C GLN A 362 8.21 17.32 33.03
N LYS A 363 8.90 18.31 33.60
CA LYS A 363 10.36 18.33 33.69
C LYS A 363 10.92 17.09 34.38
N GLU A 364 10.26 16.63 35.44
CA GLU A 364 10.71 15.47 36.19
C GLU A 364 10.58 14.17 35.39
N ILE A 365 9.50 14.00 34.62
CA ILE A 365 9.32 12.85 33.73
C ILE A 365 10.40 12.84 32.64
N TRP A 366 10.70 13.99 32.03
CA TRP A 366 11.75 14.07 31.02
C TRP A 366 13.14 13.85 31.60
N LYS A 367 13.38 14.33 32.81
CA LYS A 367 14.59 14.03 33.58
C LYS A 367 14.74 12.52 33.80
N CYS A 368 13.70 11.83 34.26
CA CYS A 368 13.74 10.36 34.42
C CYS A 368 14.00 9.63 33.08
N ALA A 369 13.40 10.10 31.98
CA ALA A 369 13.65 9.54 30.66
C ALA A 369 15.10 9.71 30.20
N GLN A 370 15.67 10.90 30.42
CA GLN A 370 17.06 11.20 30.11
C GLN A 370 18.04 10.41 31.00
N GLU A 371 17.76 10.28 32.31
CA GLU A 371 18.54 9.47 33.25
C GLU A 371 18.53 7.98 32.89
N LEU A 372 17.40 7.44 32.44
CA LEU A 372 17.36 6.07 31.92
C LEU A 372 18.17 5.95 30.63
N TRP A 373 18.12 6.97 29.78
CA TRP A 373 18.83 6.97 28.50
C TRP A 373 20.34 7.12 28.65
N SER A 374 20.84 7.73 29.73
CA SER A 374 22.28 7.95 29.93
C SER A 374 23.07 6.64 30.08
N THR A 375 22.40 5.50 30.27
CA THR A 375 23.06 4.18 30.23
C THR A 375 23.28 3.65 28.82
N LYS A 376 22.64 4.26 27.81
CA LYS A 376 22.80 3.93 26.39
C LYS A 376 23.99 4.66 25.79
N LYS A 377 24.55 4.06 24.74
CA LYS A 377 25.66 4.65 23.96
C LYS A 377 25.21 5.66 22.91
N SER A 378 23.92 5.66 22.56
CA SER A 378 23.33 6.57 21.57
C SER A 378 22.89 7.87 22.22
N ASP A 379 22.99 8.99 21.49
CA ASP A 379 22.60 10.30 22.00
C ASP A 379 21.13 10.38 22.40
N TRP A 380 20.85 11.16 23.45
CA TRP A 380 19.50 11.49 23.87
C TRP A 380 18.98 12.63 23.01
N ILE A 381 17.95 12.35 22.20
CA ILE A 381 17.22 13.38 21.45
C ILE A 381 16.17 13.98 22.39
N GLN A 382 16.31 15.27 22.71
CA GLN A 382 15.34 15.94 23.57
C GLN A 382 13.95 16.00 22.89
N PRO A 383 12.87 15.62 23.60
CA PRO A 383 11.53 15.66 23.05
C PRO A 383 11.08 17.08 22.72
N THR A 384 10.68 17.28 21.46
CA THR A 384 9.96 18.46 20.97
C THR A 384 8.61 17.98 20.46
N PRO A 385 7.60 18.85 20.27
CA PRO A 385 6.31 18.33 19.83
C PRO A 385 6.38 17.76 18.40
N GLY A 386 7.31 18.26 17.57
CA GLY A 386 7.65 17.66 16.28
C GLY A 386 8.27 16.26 16.42
N SER A 387 9.25 16.08 17.30
CA SER A 387 9.89 14.77 17.52
C SER A 387 8.92 13.76 18.15
N ILE A 388 8.02 14.20 19.03
CA ILE A 388 6.96 13.37 19.61
C ILE A 388 6.00 12.85 18.51
N LEU A 389 5.57 13.73 17.60
CA LEU A 389 4.70 13.36 16.46
C LEU A 389 5.41 12.46 15.45
N SER A 390 6.72 12.62 15.25
CA SER A 390 7.51 11.80 14.33
C SER A 390 8.21 10.61 14.97
N THR A 391 8.06 10.39 16.28
CA THR A 391 8.75 9.34 17.05
C THR A 391 8.58 7.95 16.43
N GLY A 392 7.44 7.67 15.78
CA GLY A 392 7.20 6.39 15.10
C GLY A 392 8.10 6.13 13.88
N LEU A 393 8.69 7.17 13.29
CA LEU A 393 9.63 7.11 12.17
C LEU A 393 11.09 7.12 12.59
N LEU A 394 11.37 7.40 13.86
CA LEU A 394 12.72 7.62 14.36
C LEU A 394 13.58 6.36 14.24
N ARG A 395 14.79 6.55 13.69
CA ARG A 395 15.80 5.50 13.50
C ARG A 395 17.15 6.01 13.99
N LEU A 396 17.54 5.58 15.18
CA LEU A 396 18.86 5.88 15.74
C LEU A 396 19.95 5.11 14.98
N LYS A 397 21.06 5.79 14.73
CA LYS A 397 22.28 5.24 14.12
C LYS A 397 23.43 5.40 15.11
N ASN A 398 24.43 4.51 15.04
CA ASN A 398 25.71 4.72 15.73
C ASN A 398 26.61 5.70 14.94
N MET A 399 27.81 5.97 15.45
CA MET A 399 28.80 6.84 14.79
C MET A 399 29.23 6.35 13.40
N GLU A 400 29.10 5.04 13.12
CA GLU A 400 29.42 4.41 11.84
C GLU A 400 28.23 4.44 10.85
N GLY A 401 27.08 5.01 11.26
CA GLY A 401 25.85 5.03 10.46
C GLY A 401 24.99 3.76 10.55
N ASN A 402 25.38 2.78 11.36
CA ASN A 402 24.65 1.51 11.54
C ASN A 402 23.39 1.69 12.40
N TYR A 403 22.28 1.11 11.95
CA TYR A 403 20.99 1.22 12.64
C TYR A 403 20.93 0.48 13.98
N LEU A 404 20.65 1.23 15.04
CA LEU A 404 20.46 0.70 16.40
C LEU A 404 19.00 0.30 16.62
N GLN A 405 18.63 -0.91 16.18
CA GLN A 405 17.23 -1.38 16.25
C GLN A 405 16.68 -1.44 17.68
N GLY A 406 17.51 -1.87 18.64
CA GLY A 406 17.13 -1.98 20.05
C GLY A 406 16.86 -0.61 20.66
N ASP A 407 17.79 0.31 20.48
CA ASP A 407 17.69 1.67 21.03
C ASP A 407 16.56 2.44 20.36
N SER A 408 16.43 2.36 19.02
CA SER A 408 15.29 2.97 18.31
C SER A 408 13.93 2.51 18.87
N ARG A 409 13.83 1.22 19.25
CA ARG A 409 12.61 0.68 19.86
C ARG A 409 12.42 1.17 21.29
N LEU A 410 13.49 1.18 22.09
CA LEU A 410 13.42 1.68 23.47
C LEU A 410 13.04 3.17 23.49
N TYR A 411 13.63 3.99 22.62
CA TYR A 411 13.33 5.41 22.51
C TYR A 411 11.83 5.64 22.25
N ARG A 412 11.26 4.90 21.29
CA ARG A 412 9.81 4.96 21.00
C ARG A 412 8.97 4.62 22.22
N ILE A 413 9.36 3.62 23.02
CA ILE A 413 8.63 3.24 24.23
C ILE A 413 8.76 4.35 25.28
N VAL A 414 9.98 4.78 25.59
CA VAL A 414 10.27 5.78 26.63
C VAL A 414 9.56 7.10 26.32
N VAL A 415 9.69 7.64 25.10
CA VAL A 415 9.04 8.90 24.72
C VAL A 415 7.52 8.76 24.73
N SER A 416 6.97 7.66 24.20
CA SER A 416 5.50 7.51 24.15
C SER A 416 4.86 7.38 25.53
N GLU A 417 5.43 6.58 26.44
CA GLU A 417 4.90 6.44 27.79
C GLU A 417 5.10 7.70 28.62
N SER A 418 6.25 8.38 28.48
CA SER A 418 6.53 9.65 29.16
C SER A 418 5.54 10.73 28.73
N THR A 419 5.36 10.93 27.41
CA THR A 419 4.43 11.90 26.84
C THR A 419 3.00 11.64 27.33
N HIS A 420 2.56 10.38 27.31
CA HIS A 420 1.21 10.04 27.74
C HIS A 420 1.00 10.25 29.25
N LEU A 421 2.02 9.96 30.06
CA LEU A 421 1.97 10.20 31.50
C LEU A 421 1.91 11.69 31.82
N ILE A 422 2.69 12.53 31.14
CA ILE A 422 2.63 14.00 31.29
C ILE A 422 1.20 14.49 31.04
N TRP A 423 0.59 14.08 29.92
CA TRP A 423 -0.79 14.39 29.60
C TRP A 423 -1.78 13.92 30.69
N LYS A 424 -1.57 12.71 31.22
CA LYS A 424 -2.42 12.14 32.28
C LYS A 424 -2.32 12.94 33.57
N LEU A 425 -1.12 13.30 34.01
CA LEU A 425 -0.91 14.13 35.20
C LEU A 425 -1.58 15.49 35.05
N ARG A 426 -1.46 16.12 33.88
CA ARG A 426 -2.18 17.36 33.56
C ARG A 426 -3.69 17.19 33.67
N CYS A 427 -4.26 16.12 33.10
CA CYS A 427 -5.70 15.88 33.20
C CYS A 427 -6.17 15.66 34.64
N GLU A 428 -5.39 14.92 35.45
CA GLU A 428 -5.72 14.71 36.86
C GLU A 428 -5.74 16.04 37.64
N ARG A 429 -4.81 16.95 37.34
CA ARG A 429 -4.78 18.29 37.94
C ARG A 429 -5.91 19.19 37.47
N VAL A 430 -5.99 19.44 36.16
CA VAL A 430 -6.87 20.47 35.58
C VAL A 430 -8.32 20.01 35.48
N ILE A 431 -8.56 18.73 35.17
CA ILE A 431 -9.92 18.21 34.94
C ILE A 431 -10.52 17.60 36.20
N ASN A 432 -9.72 16.83 36.95
CA ASN A 432 -10.21 16.12 38.13
C ASN A 432 -9.95 16.89 39.45
N GLY A 433 -9.32 18.07 39.39
CA GLY A 433 -9.09 18.92 40.55
C GLY A 433 -8.11 18.34 41.57
N LYS A 434 -7.22 17.43 41.17
CA LYS A 434 -6.20 16.91 42.08
C LYS A 434 -5.12 17.96 42.35
N GLN A 435 -4.58 17.93 43.58
CA GLN A 435 -3.40 18.71 43.94
C GLN A 435 -2.15 18.25 43.17
N ASP A 436 -1.12 19.08 43.16
CA ASP A 436 0.17 18.75 42.56
C ASP A 436 0.79 17.53 43.25
N PHE A 437 1.39 16.66 42.43
CA PHE A 437 2.01 15.43 42.89
C PHE A 437 3.44 15.68 43.37
N SER A 438 3.87 14.96 44.40
CA SER A 438 5.25 15.00 44.84
C SER A 438 6.21 14.42 43.79
N THR A 439 7.47 14.87 43.79
CA THR A 439 8.53 14.33 42.91
C THR A 439 8.64 12.82 43.03
N ASN A 440 8.56 12.28 44.26
CA ASN A 440 8.62 10.83 44.51
C ASN A 440 7.46 10.08 43.87
N GLU A 441 6.24 10.62 43.96
CA GLU A 441 5.08 10.03 43.32
C GLU A 441 5.20 10.06 41.79
N ILE A 442 5.65 11.17 41.22
CA ILE A 442 5.87 11.31 39.77
C ILE A 442 6.88 10.28 39.27
N ARG A 443 8.04 10.18 39.93
CA ARG A 443 9.09 9.18 39.63
C ARG A 443 8.56 7.76 39.73
N ALA A 444 7.81 7.44 40.78
CA ALA A 444 7.23 6.11 40.98
C ALA A 444 6.20 5.76 39.88
N ARG A 445 5.33 6.71 39.51
CA ARG A 445 4.36 6.53 38.42
C ARG A 445 5.04 6.33 37.07
N TRP A 446 6.10 7.09 36.79
CA TRP A 446 6.89 6.94 35.57
C TRP A 446 7.60 5.60 35.51
N ARG A 447 8.30 5.20 36.58
CA ARG A 447 8.95 3.89 36.69
C ARG A 447 7.95 2.77 36.45
N LYS A 448 6.78 2.83 37.11
CA LYS A 448 5.69 1.86 36.91
C LYS A 448 5.26 1.78 35.44
N ALA A 449 5.13 2.92 34.75
CA ALA A 449 4.75 2.93 33.34
C ALA A 449 5.78 2.20 32.46
N ILE A 450 7.08 2.45 32.64
CA ILE A 450 8.13 1.80 31.86
C ILE A 450 8.26 0.31 32.24
N THR A 451 8.24 -0.05 33.53
CA THR A 451 8.28 -1.45 33.99
C THR A 451 7.10 -2.26 33.44
N THR A 452 5.88 -1.71 33.45
CA THR A 452 4.74 -2.38 32.82
C THR A 452 4.94 -2.62 31.32
N ARG A 453 5.68 -1.76 30.60
CA ARG A 453 6.03 -2.03 29.19
C ARG A 453 7.02 -3.17 29.04
N LEU A 454 8.01 -3.28 29.92
CA LEU A 454 8.94 -4.41 29.97
C LEU A 454 8.20 -5.73 30.24
N GLU A 455 7.33 -5.75 31.25
CA GLU A 455 6.50 -6.92 31.58
C GLU A 455 5.61 -7.33 30.40
N LEU A 456 4.96 -6.38 29.72
CA LEU A 456 4.17 -6.65 28.53
C LEU A 456 4.99 -7.23 27.39
N ASP A 457 6.23 -6.77 27.18
CA ASP A 457 7.13 -7.33 26.17
C ASP A 457 7.47 -8.79 26.49
N CYS A 458 7.78 -9.11 27.76
CA CYS A 458 8.02 -10.48 28.20
C CYS A 458 6.77 -11.37 28.02
N ILE A 459 5.57 -10.86 28.33
CA ILE A 459 4.31 -11.59 28.11
C ILE A 459 4.08 -11.85 26.61
N LEU A 460 4.32 -10.85 25.76
CA LEU A 460 4.13 -10.94 24.31
C LEU A 460 5.14 -11.85 23.61
N MET A 461 6.18 -12.31 24.30
CA MET A 461 7.10 -13.32 23.80
C MET A 461 6.44 -14.71 23.70
N SER A 462 5.40 -14.97 24.51
CA SER A 462 4.64 -16.22 24.49
C SER A 462 4.15 -16.59 23.08
N GLY A 463 4.36 -17.85 22.69
CA GLY A 463 3.93 -18.40 21.40
C GLY A 463 2.43 -18.27 21.12
N LYS A 464 1.62 -18.01 22.16
CA LYS A 464 0.18 -17.72 22.04
C LYS A 464 -0.12 -16.49 21.18
N PHE A 465 0.81 -15.55 21.06
CA PHE A 465 0.57 -14.27 20.38
C PHE A 465 0.96 -14.25 18.89
N ARG A 466 1.51 -15.33 18.33
CA ARG A 466 1.82 -15.52 16.88
C ARG A 466 2.34 -14.22 16.22
N LYS A 467 1.60 -13.65 15.25
CA LYS A 467 1.96 -12.45 14.47
C LYS A 467 2.03 -11.15 15.29
N LYS A 468 1.55 -11.15 16.54
CA LYS A 468 1.60 -10.01 17.47
C LYS A 468 2.71 -10.14 18.52
N GLY A 469 3.45 -11.25 18.52
CA GLY A 469 4.51 -11.49 19.48
C GLY A 469 5.76 -10.66 19.22
N VAL A 470 6.59 -10.51 20.26
CA VAL A 470 7.90 -9.86 20.18
C VAL A 470 8.98 -10.94 20.31
N THR A 471 10.02 -10.88 19.47
CA THR A 471 11.08 -11.90 19.50
C THR A 471 12.01 -11.69 20.70
N LYS A 472 12.52 -12.79 21.27
CA LYS A 472 13.49 -12.77 22.39
C LYS A 472 14.69 -11.86 22.10
N GLY A 473 15.25 -11.93 20.88
CA GLY A 473 16.35 -11.07 20.45
C GLY A 473 15.99 -9.58 20.42
N ALA A 474 14.76 -9.22 20.03
CA ALA A 474 14.32 -7.84 20.03
C ALA A 474 14.16 -7.29 21.46
N ILE A 475 13.61 -8.08 22.40
CA ILE A 475 13.48 -7.70 23.81
C ILE A 475 14.85 -7.46 24.43
N ARG A 476 15.76 -8.42 24.30
CA ARG A 476 17.14 -8.31 24.81
C ARG A 476 17.84 -7.06 24.28
N ARG A 477 17.76 -6.78 22.96
CA ARG A 477 18.35 -5.57 22.38
C ARG A 477 17.69 -4.28 22.86
N THR A 478 16.37 -4.28 23.06
CA THR A 478 15.62 -3.09 23.52
C THR A 478 16.05 -2.70 24.93
N TRP A 479 15.99 -3.66 25.85
CA TRP A 479 16.17 -3.41 27.27
C TRP A 479 17.61 -3.59 27.76
N LYS A 480 18.55 -3.92 26.86
CA LYS A 480 19.97 -3.97 27.19
C LYS A 480 20.42 -2.68 27.88
N ASP A 481 21.27 -2.80 28.90
CA ASP A 481 21.91 -1.68 29.62
C ASP A 481 20.98 -0.83 30.50
N VAL A 482 19.66 -1.07 30.49
CA VAL A 482 18.67 -0.35 31.35
C VAL A 482 18.05 -1.21 32.43
N LEU A 483 18.33 -2.52 32.45
CA LEU A 483 17.82 -3.45 33.47
C LEU A 483 18.59 -3.29 34.78
N GLN A 484 17.83 -3.33 35.88
CA GLN A 484 18.38 -3.42 37.22
C GLN A 484 19.02 -4.80 37.40
N ASP A 485 20.21 -4.81 37.98
CA ASP A 485 20.96 -6.04 38.28
C ASP A 485 21.13 -6.99 37.07
N ALA A 486 21.39 -6.39 35.91
CA ALA A 486 21.42 -7.10 34.63
C ALA A 486 22.41 -8.28 34.59
N ASP A 487 23.51 -8.18 35.34
CA ASP A 487 24.58 -9.20 35.38
C ASP A 487 24.17 -10.46 36.14
N ASN A 488 23.15 -10.36 37.00
CA ASN A 488 22.60 -11.49 37.78
C ASN A 488 21.32 -12.08 37.18
N LEU A 489 20.87 -11.60 36.01
CA LEU A 489 19.68 -12.13 35.36
C LEU A 489 19.95 -13.52 34.75
N PRO A 490 19.05 -14.50 34.92
CA PRO A 490 19.16 -15.79 34.25
C PRO A 490 19.26 -15.63 32.74
N ASP A 491 19.98 -16.53 32.05
CA ASP A 491 20.09 -16.53 30.59
C ASP A 491 18.71 -16.48 29.91
N ASN A 492 17.67 -17.06 30.52
CA ASN A 492 16.32 -17.06 30.00
C ASN A 492 15.34 -16.11 30.72
N TRP A 493 15.83 -15.02 31.34
CA TRP A 493 15.00 -14.06 32.09
C TRP A 493 13.79 -13.53 31.32
N THR A 494 13.86 -13.48 29.99
CA THR A 494 12.76 -13.06 29.12
C THR A 494 11.56 -14.02 29.09
N GLY A 495 11.72 -15.27 29.54
CA GLY A 495 10.74 -16.35 29.33
C GLY A 495 10.38 -17.22 30.52
N GLU A 496 10.99 -17.00 31.68
CA GLU A 496 10.63 -17.70 32.92
C GLU A 496 9.53 -16.95 33.66
N ALA A 497 8.44 -17.64 33.98
CA ALA A 497 7.39 -17.11 34.84
C ALA A 497 7.94 -17.02 36.28
N GLY A 498 8.18 -15.79 36.76
CA GLY A 498 8.68 -15.55 38.13
C GLY A 498 9.89 -14.62 38.22
N VAL A 499 10.53 -14.26 37.11
CA VAL A 499 11.64 -13.30 37.12
C VAL A 499 11.09 -11.86 37.09
N LEU A 500 11.10 -11.19 38.23
CA LEU A 500 10.81 -9.76 38.33
C LEU A 500 12.03 -8.97 37.87
N VAL A 501 11.97 -8.43 36.65
CA VAL A 501 13.04 -7.60 36.11
C VAL A 501 12.68 -6.13 36.30
N GLY A 502 13.48 -5.44 37.12
CA GLY A 502 13.39 -4.01 37.34
C GLY A 502 14.15 -3.20 36.27
N ILE A 503 13.88 -1.91 36.23
CA ILE A 503 14.64 -0.93 35.44
C ILE A 503 15.55 -0.18 36.40
N ARG A 504 16.80 0.10 36.01
CA ARG A 504 17.77 0.83 36.84
C ARG A 504 17.13 2.12 37.36
N ALA A 505 17.14 2.28 38.68
CA ALA A 505 16.87 3.57 39.29
C ALA A 505 18.09 4.46 39.03
N GLY A 506 17.88 5.64 38.43
CA GLY A 506 18.87 6.71 38.54
C GLY A 506 19.19 6.90 40.02
N LEU A 507 20.48 6.80 40.37
CA LEU A 507 20.98 7.08 41.71
C LEU A 507 20.66 8.55 42.03
N GLY A 508 19.73 8.74 42.97
CA GLY A 508 19.32 10.03 43.48
C GLY A 508 18.38 9.84 44.64
#